data_AF-A0A6S6QTV3-F1
#
_entry.id   AF-A0A6S6QTV3-F1
#
_cell.length_a   1.000
_cell.length_b   1.000
_cell.length_c   1.000
_cell.angle_alpha   90.00
_cell.angle_beta   90.00
_cell.angle_gamma   90.00
#
_symmetry.space_group_name_H-M   'P 1'
#
loop_
_entity.id
_entity.type
_entity.pdbx_description
1 polymer ?
#
loop_
_entity_poly.entity_id
_entity_poly.type
_entity_poly.pdbx_seq_one_letter_code
_entity_poly.pdbx_strand_id
1 'polypeptide(L)'
;MTTRPAFACALLAAISLNAAAASADTLIGLSGTDSLVLFDAAGKATKTVSLDKPIWGLDVRPSDGALYGVTADGAVVTIDTATGKTTEKSKLSEGLKAGSTATIDFNPVADRLRVMADDGTNLRINVDDGKATADKPHAFKEGDASASKTPKVVAGAYTNSKNGPKPEKTALYNIDASGALVKQDPPNDGVLNTIGSIGMTPTGPVAFNIVSDGIKNSAWLAHGGTLYSVDLETGAAKEAMKLEGGEKLTDLAWWE
;
A
#
# COMPACT_ATOMS: atom_id res chain seq x y z
N MET A 1 15.63 77.08 25.53
CA MET A 1 15.13 76.53 24.25
C MET A 1 16.06 75.40 23.84
N THR A 2 15.84 74.20 24.36
CA THR A 2 15.10 73.09 23.71
C THR A 2 15.89 72.45 22.58
N THR A 3 16.56 71.37 22.95
CA THR A 3 17.15 70.32 22.13
C THR A 3 16.08 69.60 21.28
N ARG A 4 16.42 69.21 20.05
CA ARG A 4 15.68 68.16 19.30
C ARG A 4 16.69 67.24 18.62
N PRO A 5 16.80 65.96 19.02
CA PRO A 5 17.47 64.95 18.22
C PRO A 5 16.50 64.43 17.15
N ALA A 6 17.00 64.22 15.93
CA ALA A 6 16.26 63.55 14.87
C ALA A 6 16.26 62.04 15.14
N PHE A 7 15.06 61.45 15.22
CA PHE A 7 14.84 60.02 15.35
C PHE A 7 15.21 59.31 14.04
N ALA A 8 16.19 58.43 14.07
CA ALA A 8 16.42 57.44 13.01
C ALA A 8 15.35 56.35 13.12
N CYS A 9 14.51 56.25 12.10
CA CYS A 9 13.47 55.23 11.97
C CYS A 9 14.15 53.91 11.53
N ALA A 10 14.27 52.95 12.44
CA ALA A 10 14.74 51.60 12.10
C ALA A 10 13.57 50.79 11.54
N LEU A 11 13.59 50.50 10.24
CA LEU A 11 12.68 49.57 9.59
C LEU A 11 13.07 48.14 10.01
N LEU A 12 12.29 47.49 10.88
CA LEU A 12 12.36 46.04 11.05
C LEU A 12 11.65 45.36 9.88
N ALA A 13 12.42 44.75 8.98
CA ALA A 13 11.89 43.81 8.00
C ALA A 13 11.58 42.49 8.72
N ALA A 14 10.30 42.22 8.98
CA ALA A 14 9.84 40.91 9.44
C ALA A 14 9.92 39.92 8.27
N ILE A 15 10.92 39.04 8.29
CA ILE A 15 10.99 37.90 7.38
C ILE A 15 10.00 36.86 7.92
N SER A 16 8.81 36.78 7.32
CA SER A 16 7.89 35.67 7.53
C SER A 16 8.47 34.43 6.86
N LEU A 17 8.97 33.47 7.65
CA LEU A 17 9.16 32.11 7.17
C LEU A 17 7.77 31.51 6.94
N ASN A 18 7.35 31.43 5.68
CA ASN A 18 6.32 30.48 5.29
C ASN A 18 6.92 29.09 5.45
N ALA A 19 6.66 28.43 6.58
CA ALA A 19 6.74 26.98 6.65
C ALA A 19 5.69 26.46 5.66
N ALA A 20 6.14 26.00 4.49
CA ALA A 20 5.32 25.12 3.68
C ALA A 20 4.92 23.96 4.59
N ALA A 21 3.63 23.81 4.85
CA ALA A 21 3.12 22.59 5.46
C ALA A 21 3.55 21.47 4.53
N ALA A 22 4.53 20.67 4.95
CA ALA A 22 4.75 19.38 4.34
C ALA A 22 3.41 18.64 4.43
N SER A 23 2.82 18.26 3.30
CA SER A 23 1.78 17.24 3.31
C SER A 23 2.42 16.05 4.02
N ALA A 24 1.97 15.73 5.22
CA ALA A 24 2.47 14.56 5.90
C ALA A 24 1.81 13.39 5.19
N ASP A 25 2.56 12.67 4.36
CA ASP A 25 2.06 11.47 3.70
C ASP A 25 1.41 10.59 4.77
N THR A 26 0.12 10.35 4.65
CA THR A 26 -0.65 9.66 5.67
C THR A 26 -0.61 8.18 5.37
N LEU A 27 -0.03 7.41 6.29
CA LEU A 27 -0.13 5.96 6.27
C LEU A 27 -1.56 5.56 6.64
N ILE A 28 -2.23 4.86 5.75
CA ILE A 28 -3.57 4.30 5.94
C ILE A 28 -3.42 2.79 6.05
N GLY A 29 -3.90 2.22 7.16
CA GLY A 29 -4.02 0.78 7.31
C GLY A 29 -5.47 0.33 7.25
N LEU A 30 -5.75 -0.75 6.52
CA LEU A 30 -7.00 -1.51 6.66
C LEU A 30 -6.86 -2.44 7.86
N SER A 31 -7.67 -2.26 8.89
CA SER A 31 -7.73 -3.15 10.04
C SER A 31 -8.92 -4.11 9.88
N GLY A 32 -8.64 -5.40 9.75
CA GLY A 32 -9.66 -6.40 9.41
C GLY A 32 -10.22 -6.20 8.01
N THR A 33 -11.51 -5.87 7.90
CA THR A 33 -12.19 -5.63 6.60
C THR A 33 -13.04 -4.36 6.58
N ASP A 34 -13.21 -3.69 7.72
CA ASP A 34 -14.27 -2.69 7.89
C ASP A 34 -13.79 -1.39 8.56
N SER A 35 -12.49 -1.24 8.79
CA SER A 35 -11.96 -0.11 9.55
C SER A 35 -10.66 0.41 8.94
N LEU A 36 -10.59 1.71 8.67
CA LEU A 36 -9.35 2.41 8.35
C LEU A 36 -8.70 2.93 9.64
N VAL A 37 -7.39 2.79 9.75
CA VAL A 37 -6.57 3.44 10.77
C VAL A 37 -5.58 4.37 10.08
N LEU A 38 -5.64 5.66 10.39
CA LEU A 38 -4.73 6.66 9.84
C LEU A 38 -3.64 6.93 10.87
N PHE A 39 -2.39 6.86 10.43
CA PHE A 39 -1.23 7.06 11.28
C PHE A 39 -0.50 8.35 10.93
N ASP A 40 0.01 9.05 11.95
CA ASP A 40 1.01 10.09 11.73
C ASP A 40 2.38 9.48 11.44
N ALA A 41 3.36 10.32 11.11
CA ALA A 41 4.74 9.90 10.84
C ALA A 41 5.45 9.25 12.04
N ALA A 42 4.90 9.38 13.26
CA ALA A 42 5.42 8.73 14.46
C ALA A 42 4.72 7.39 14.76
N GLY A 43 3.71 7.00 13.97
CA GLY A 43 3.03 5.71 14.07
C GLY A 43 1.88 5.72 15.06
N LYS A 44 1.48 6.90 15.51
CA LYS A 44 0.32 7.07 16.36
C LYS A 44 -0.93 7.11 15.49
N ALA A 45 -1.95 6.34 15.89
CA ALA A 45 -3.27 6.43 15.29
C ALA A 45 -3.86 7.83 15.55
N THR A 46 -4.05 8.59 14.49
CA THR A 46 -4.69 9.92 14.52
C THR A 46 -6.19 9.81 14.33
N LYS A 47 -6.65 8.77 13.62
CA LYS A 47 -8.05 8.53 13.35
C LYS A 47 -8.32 7.05 13.09
N THR A 48 -9.49 6.59 13.53
CA THR A 48 -10.06 5.31 13.13
C THR A 48 -11.43 5.57 12.53
N VAL A 49 -11.69 4.98 11.37
CA VAL A 49 -12.91 5.24 10.59
C VAL A 49 -13.52 3.91 10.16
N SER A 50 -14.77 3.66 10.55
CA SER A 50 -15.52 2.49 10.08
C SER A 50 -15.97 2.70 8.64
N LEU A 51 -15.80 1.67 7.81
CA LEU A 51 -16.31 1.60 6.46
C LEU A 51 -17.79 1.22 6.46
N ASP A 52 -18.57 1.79 5.55
CA ASP A 52 -19.98 1.43 5.38
C ASP A 52 -20.18 0.03 4.75
N LYS A 53 -19.15 -0.48 4.07
CA LYS A 53 -19.09 -1.82 3.49
C LYS A 53 -17.74 -2.46 3.78
N PRO A 54 -17.70 -3.74 4.18
CA PRO A 54 -16.45 -4.48 4.28
C PRO A 54 -15.76 -4.62 2.92
N ILE A 55 -14.43 -4.46 2.93
CA ILE A 55 -13.55 -4.61 1.77
C ILE A 55 -12.47 -5.67 2.04
N TRP A 56 -11.91 -6.18 0.95
CA TRP A 56 -10.89 -7.22 0.93
C TRP A 56 -9.47 -6.66 1.04
N GLY A 57 -9.27 -5.45 0.55
CA GLY A 57 -8.00 -4.75 0.50
C GLY A 57 -8.23 -3.32 0.03
N LEU A 58 -7.18 -2.50 0.09
CA LEU A 58 -7.22 -1.13 -0.38
C LEU A 58 -5.90 -0.75 -1.06
N ASP A 59 -5.97 0.19 -1.99
CA ASP A 59 -4.77 0.85 -2.51
C ASP A 59 -5.11 2.21 -3.14
N VAL A 60 -4.15 3.11 -3.22
CA VAL A 60 -4.29 4.40 -3.92
C VAL A 60 -3.97 4.21 -5.39
N ARG A 61 -4.89 4.59 -6.28
CA ARG A 61 -4.65 4.51 -7.72
C ARG A 61 -3.72 5.64 -8.18
N PRO A 62 -2.55 5.34 -8.76
CA PRO A 62 -1.58 6.37 -9.16
C PRO A 62 -2.09 7.37 -10.22
N SER A 63 -3.07 6.99 -11.03
CA SER A 63 -3.57 7.83 -12.12
C SER A 63 -4.61 8.88 -11.71
N ASP A 64 -5.26 8.72 -10.55
CA ASP A 64 -6.26 9.68 -10.05
C ASP A 64 -6.09 10.06 -8.57
N GLY A 65 -5.21 9.36 -7.83
CA GLY A 65 -4.92 9.63 -6.42
C GLY A 65 -6.02 9.22 -5.45
N ALA A 66 -7.08 8.54 -5.90
CA ALA A 66 -8.14 8.09 -5.01
C ALA A 66 -7.79 6.75 -4.34
N LEU A 67 -8.22 6.57 -3.10
CA LEU A 67 -8.19 5.27 -2.41
C LEU A 67 -9.32 4.39 -2.94
N TYR A 68 -8.97 3.22 -3.43
CA TYR A 68 -9.90 2.21 -3.87
C TYR A 68 -9.93 1.04 -2.90
N GLY A 69 -11.02 0.29 -2.93
CA GLY A 69 -11.11 -1.03 -2.33
C GLY A 69 -11.98 -1.95 -3.17
N VAL A 70 -12.00 -3.22 -2.80
CA VAL A 70 -12.89 -4.23 -3.40
C VAL A 70 -13.74 -4.84 -2.31
N THR A 71 -15.06 -4.74 -2.43
CA THR A 71 -15.98 -5.33 -1.46
C THR A 71 -16.09 -6.84 -1.63
N ALA A 72 -16.59 -7.54 -0.61
CA ALA A 72 -16.72 -9.00 -0.65
C ALA A 72 -17.68 -9.52 -1.73
N ASP A 73 -18.66 -8.71 -2.15
CA ASP A 73 -19.55 -9.03 -3.26
C ASP A 73 -18.96 -8.63 -4.63
N GLY A 74 -17.72 -8.15 -4.69
CA GLY A 74 -17.00 -7.81 -5.92
C GLY A 74 -17.33 -6.43 -6.50
N ALA A 75 -17.79 -5.47 -5.70
CA ALA A 75 -17.84 -4.08 -6.13
C ALA A 75 -16.45 -3.45 -5.98
N VAL A 76 -15.98 -2.76 -7.01
CA VAL A 76 -14.82 -1.88 -6.93
C VAL A 76 -15.35 -0.52 -6.47
N VAL A 77 -14.82 -0.03 -5.36
CA VAL A 77 -15.29 1.20 -4.71
C VAL A 77 -14.16 2.19 -4.54
N THR A 78 -14.46 3.48 -4.61
CA THR A 78 -13.61 4.52 -4.03
C THR A 78 -14.02 4.78 -2.59
N ILE A 79 -13.06 5.15 -1.73
CA ILE A 79 -13.26 5.29 -0.29
C ILE A 79 -12.94 6.71 0.16
N ASP A 80 -13.88 7.36 0.83
CA ASP A 80 -13.64 8.63 1.52
C ASP A 80 -12.99 8.35 2.88
N THR A 81 -11.71 8.71 3.05
CA THR A 81 -10.93 8.43 4.26
C THR A 81 -11.40 9.21 5.49
N ALA A 82 -12.18 10.28 5.29
CA ALA A 82 -12.70 11.09 6.39
C ALA A 82 -13.97 10.49 7.01
N THR A 83 -14.79 9.81 6.20
CA THR A 83 -16.12 9.34 6.59
C THR A 83 -16.28 7.81 6.52
N GLY A 84 -15.40 7.12 5.79
CA GLY A 84 -15.49 5.68 5.53
C GLY A 84 -16.54 5.31 4.49
N LYS A 85 -17.13 6.30 3.82
CA LYS A 85 -18.14 6.08 2.80
C LYS A 85 -17.52 5.44 1.56
N THR A 86 -18.09 4.34 1.09
CA THR A 86 -17.73 3.72 -0.18
C THR A 86 -18.64 4.20 -1.30
N THR A 87 -18.06 4.49 -2.47
CA THR A 87 -18.81 4.82 -3.69
C THR A 87 -18.44 3.83 -4.78
N GLU A 88 -19.43 3.10 -5.30
CA GLU A 88 -19.21 2.11 -6.34
C GLU A 88 -18.74 2.77 -7.63
N LYS A 89 -17.64 2.25 -8.19
CA LYS A 89 -17.06 2.64 -9.46
C LYS A 89 -17.42 1.64 -10.55
N SER A 90 -17.30 0.35 -10.25
CA SER A 90 -17.62 -0.74 -11.16
C SER A 90 -17.85 -2.06 -10.40
N LYS A 91 -18.23 -3.11 -11.13
CA LYS A 91 -18.48 -4.44 -10.59
C LYS A 91 -17.60 -5.46 -11.30
N LEU A 92 -16.92 -6.32 -10.54
CA LEU A 92 -16.08 -7.36 -11.10
C LEU A 92 -16.88 -8.30 -12.01
N SER A 93 -16.34 -8.57 -13.20
CA SER A 93 -16.92 -9.53 -14.14
C SER A 93 -16.81 -10.99 -13.69
N GLU A 94 -15.95 -11.25 -12.69
CA GLU A 94 -15.75 -12.55 -12.05
C GLU A 94 -15.90 -12.37 -10.53
N GLY A 95 -16.62 -13.29 -9.89
CA GLY A 95 -16.81 -13.26 -8.45
C GLY A 95 -15.54 -13.68 -7.70
N LEU A 96 -15.30 -13.06 -6.56
CA LEU A 96 -14.23 -13.46 -5.66
C LEU A 96 -14.75 -14.53 -4.68
N LYS A 97 -13.87 -15.44 -4.24
CA LYS A 97 -14.25 -16.53 -3.34
C LYS A 97 -14.44 -16.03 -1.89
N ALA A 98 -15.65 -16.10 -1.37
CA ALA A 98 -15.92 -15.71 0.00
C ALA A 98 -15.02 -16.44 1.02
N GLY A 99 -14.54 -15.68 2.02
CA GLY A 99 -13.73 -16.21 3.13
C GLY A 99 -12.22 -16.29 2.87
N SER A 100 -11.75 -15.91 1.68
CA SER A 100 -10.33 -15.73 1.41
C SER A 100 -9.80 -14.40 1.95
N THR A 101 -8.53 -14.40 2.32
CA THR A 101 -7.80 -13.16 2.63
C THR A 101 -7.09 -12.72 1.37
N ALA A 102 -7.28 -11.47 0.98
CA ALA A 102 -6.69 -10.91 -0.22
C ALA A 102 -5.85 -9.66 0.08
N THR A 103 -5.00 -9.33 -0.88
CA THR A 103 -4.23 -8.09 -0.96
C THR A 103 -4.48 -7.50 -2.34
N ILE A 104 -4.55 -6.18 -2.43
CA ILE A 104 -4.75 -5.49 -3.70
C ILE A 104 -3.70 -4.39 -3.87
N ASP A 105 -3.26 -4.15 -5.09
CA ASP A 105 -2.32 -3.07 -5.39
C ASP A 105 -2.41 -2.65 -6.87
N PHE A 106 -2.28 -1.37 -7.16
CA PHE A 106 -2.32 -0.86 -8.52
C PHE A 106 -0.96 -0.98 -9.19
N ASN A 107 -0.95 -1.60 -10.38
CA ASN A 107 0.19 -1.47 -11.28
C ASN A 107 0.20 -0.07 -11.89
N PRO A 108 1.18 0.80 -11.59
CA PRO A 108 1.18 2.20 -12.06
C PRO A 108 1.43 2.32 -13.58
N VAL A 109 1.98 1.30 -14.23
CA VAL A 109 2.26 1.31 -15.67
C VAL A 109 1.06 0.82 -16.48
N ALA A 110 0.45 -0.27 -16.03
CA ALA A 110 -0.70 -0.88 -16.70
C ALA A 110 -2.03 -0.21 -16.33
N ASP A 111 -2.04 0.55 -15.22
CA ASP A 111 -3.25 1.11 -14.62
C ASP A 111 -4.32 0.03 -14.40
N ARG A 112 -3.90 -1.05 -13.74
CA ARG A 112 -4.73 -2.21 -13.42
C ARG A 112 -4.57 -2.55 -11.95
N LEU A 113 -5.69 -2.84 -11.30
CA LEU A 113 -5.70 -3.34 -9.94
C LEU A 113 -5.36 -4.82 -9.96
N ARG A 114 -4.31 -5.21 -9.24
CA ARG A 114 -3.98 -6.61 -8.96
C ARG A 114 -4.77 -7.04 -7.74
N VAL A 115 -5.37 -8.23 -7.79
CA VAL A 115 -5.95 -8.88 -6.61
C VAL A 115 -5.29 -10.25 -6.48
N MET A 116 -4.68 -10.49 -5.33
CA MET A 116 -4.09 -11.78 -4.98
C MET A 116 -4.71 -12.27 -3.69
N ALA A 117 -4.99 -13.56 -3.57
CA ALA A 117 -5.55 -14.11 -2.35
C ALA A 117 -4.90 -15.44 -1.95
N ASP A 118 -5.11 -15.81 -0.69
CA ASP A 118 -4.55 -17.00 -0.05
C ASP A 118 -5.06 -18.34 -0.62
N ASP A 119 -6.11 -18.31 -1.44
CA ASP A 119 -6.63 -19.46 -2.19
C ASP A 119 -5.99 -19.62 -3.58
N GLY A 120 -5.02 -18.77 -3.93
CA GLY A 120 -4.35 -18.76 -5.23
C GLY A 120 -4.97 -17.84 -6.27
N THR A 121 -6.01 -17.07 -5.91
CA THR A 121 -6.55 -16.00 -6.76
C THR A 121 -5.42 -15.09 -7.24
N ASN A 122 -5.41 -14.79 -8.54
CA ASN A 122 -4.47 -13.88 -9.17
C ASN A 122 -5.17 -13.18 -10.34
N LEU A 123 -5.74 -12.00 -10.08
CA LEU A 123 -6.55 -11.26 -11.06
C LEU A 123 -5.91 -9.93 -11.42
N ARG A 124 -6.08 -9.53 -12.67
CA ARG A 124 -5.93 -8.14 -13.11
C ARG A 124 -7.28 -7.55 -13.43
N ILE A 125 -7.58 -6.39 -12.86
CA ILE A 125 -8.86 -5.74 -12.98
C ILE A 125 -8.69 -4.36 -13.62
N ASN A 126 -9.50 -4.09 -14.63
CA ASN A 126 -9.75 -2.73 -15.08
C ASN A 126 -10.84 -2.12 -14.21
N VAL A 127 -10.48 -1.16 -13.35
CA VAL A 127 -11.42 -0.59 -12.38
C VAL A 127 -12.49 0.30 -13.01
N ASP A 128 -12.28 0.77 -14.25
CA ASP A 128 -13.25 1.63 -14.94
C ASP A 128 -14.45 0.87 -15.49
N ASP A 129 -14.29 -0.41 -15.83
CA ASP A 129 -15.37 -1.27 -16.36
C ASP A 129 -15.61 -2.56 -15.56
N GLY A 130 -14.77 -2.83 -14.56
CA GLY A 130 -14.85 -4.02 -13.71
C GLY A 130 -14.38 -5.31 -14.39
N LYS A 131 -13.82 -5.24 -15.60
CA LYS A 131 -13.35 -6.44 -16.30
C LYS A 131 -12.16 -7.05 -15.56
N ALA A 132 -12.36 -8.26 -15.04
CA ALA A 132 -11.32 -9.09 -14.46
C ALA A 132 -10.67 -9.97 -15.53
N THR A 133 -9.39 -10.30 -15.34
CA THR A 133 -8.65 -11.28 -16.12
C THR A 133 -7.86 -12.14 -15.16
N ALA A 134 -8.17 -13.43 -15.12
CA ALA A 134 -7.41 -14.42 -14.37
C ALA A 134 -6.04 -14.65 -15.02
N ASP A 135 -5.00 -14.47 -14.22
CA ASP A 135 -3.62 -14.84 -14.56
C ASP A 135 -3.30 -16.23 -14.04
N LYS A 136 -2.11 -16.76 -14.39
CA LYS A 136 -1.72 -18.09 -13.92
C LYS A 136 -1.58 -18.11 -12.39
N PRO A 137 -1.87 -19.25 -11.73
CA PRO A 137 -1.64 -19.43 -10.32
C PRO A 137 -0.18 -19.18 -9.95
N HIS A 138 0.07 -18.75 -8.71
CA HIS A 138 1.42 -18.55 -8.22
C HIS A 138 2.20 -19.86 -8.18
N ALA A 139 3.43 -19.85 -8.69
CA ALA A 139 4.37 -20.95 -8.65
C ALA A 139 5.78 -20.41 -8.44
N PHE A 140 6.55 -21.02 -7.54
CA PHE A 140 7.98 -20.74 -7.49
C PHE A 140 8.65 -21.21 -8.78
N LYS A 141 9.60 -20.41 -9.28
CA LYS A 141 10.37 -20.75 -10.48
C LYS A 141 11.11 -22.07 -10.30
N GLU A 142 11.28 -22.83 -11.38
CA GLU A 142 12.13 -24.02 -11.36
C GLU A 142 13.57 -23.67 -10.94
N GLY A 143 14.12 -24.43 -9.99
CA GLY A 143 15.44 -24.17 -9.41
C GLY A 143 15.49 -23.03 -8.38
N ASP A 144 14.37 -22.38 -8.08
CA ASP A 144 14.26 -21.40 -7.00
C ASP A 144 14.52 -22.05 -5.62
N ALA A 145 15.02 -21.26 -4.67
CA ALA A 145 15.25 -21.71 -3.30
C ALA A 145 13.99 -22.28 -2.61
N SER A 146 12.80 -21.87 -3.05
CA SER A 146 11.51 -22.34 -2.57
C SER A 146 10.74 -23.20 -3.58
N ALA A 147 11.40 -23.72 -4.64
CA ALA A 147 10.75 -24.45 -5.74
C ALA A 147 9.89 -25.66 -5.31
N SER A 148 10.21 -26.30 -4.18
CA SER A 148 9.45 -27.44 -3.65
C SER A 148 8.27 -27.06 -2.74
N LYS A 149 8.10 -25.78 -2.44
CA LYS A 149 7.03 -25.28 -1.56
C LYS A 149 5.81 -24.88 -2.39
N THR A 150 4.62 -25.01 -1.80
CA THR A 150 3.41 -24.38 -2.33
C THR A 150 3.43 -22.89 -1.99
N PRO A 151 3.38 -21.98 -2.97
CA PRO A 151 3.27 -20.55 -2.68
C PRO A 151 2.02 -20.20 -1.89
N LYS A 152 2.16 -19.24 -0.99
CA LYS A 152 1.06 -18.59 -0.28
C LYS A 152 1.38 -17.11 -0.14
N VAL A 153 1.07 -16.34 -1.17
CA VAL A 153 1.19 -14.87 -1.15
C VAL A 153 0.18 -14.30 -0.16
N VAL A 154 0.64 -13.47 0.77
CA VAL A 154 -0.18 -12.85 1.83
C VAL A 154 -0.21 -11.33 1.76
N ALA A 155 0.70 -10.70 1.02
CA ALA A 155 0.71 -9.27 0.72
C ALA A 155 1.55 -9.03 -0.55
N GLY A 156 1.32 -7.93 -1.27
CA GLY A 156 2.15 -7.57 -2.42
C GLY A 156 1.95 -6.14 -2.87
N ALA A 157 2.98 -5.57 -3.49
CA ALA A 157 2.98 -4.17 -3.90
C ALA A 157 3.84 -3.91 -5.15
N TYR A 158 3.43 -2.94 -5.95
CA TYR A 158 4.17 -2.48 -7.12
C TYR A 158 5.12 -1.31 -6.79
N THR A 159 6.31 -1.35 -7.38
CA THR A 159 7.25 -0.22 -7.38
C THR A 159 6.78 0.92 -8.29
N ASN A 160 7.31 2.12 -8.03
CA ASN A 160 7.04 3.36 -8.74
C ASN A 160 5.55 3.76 -8.71
N SER A 161 4.84 3.34 -7.66
CA SER A 161 3.47 3.76 -7.40
C SER A 161 3.49 5.16 -6.79
N LYS A 162 3.19 6.17 -7.60
CA LYS A 162 3.12 7.58 -7.19
C LYS A 162 2.05 8.30 -7.99
N ASN A 163 1.26 9.13 -7.33
CA ASN A 163 0.29 9.98 -8.02
C ASN A 163 1.01 10.92 -9.02
N GLY A 164 0.51 10.97 -10.25
CA GLY A 164 1.01 11.87 -11.28
C GLY A 164 1.40 11.15 -12.57
N PRO A 165 2.51 11.57 -13.24
CA PRO A 165 2.89 11.01 -14.53
C PRO A 165 3.15 9.50 -14.44
N LYS A 166 2.60 8.75 -15.40
CA LYS A 166 2.82 7.31 -15.52
C LYS A 166 4.33 6.99 -15.59
N PRO A 167 4.87 6.11 -14.72
CA PRO A 167 6.27 5.72 -14.78
C PRO A 167 6.56 4.86 -16.01
N GLU A 168 7.84 4.77 -16.39
CA GLU A 168 8.28 3.95 -17.53
C GLU A 168 8.21 2.44 -17.25
N LYS A 169 8.41 2.04 -16.00
CA LYS A 169 8.47 0.64 -15.56
C LYS A 169 7.95 0.47 -14.15
N THR A 170 7.56 -0.76 -13.83
CA THR A 170 7.22 -1.22 -12.48
C THR A 170 7.65 -2.67 -12.32
N ALA A 171 7.67 -3.14 -11.08
CA ALA A 171 7.97 -4.50 -10.66
C ALA A 171 7.08 -4.84 -9.46
N LEU A 172 6.56 -6.07 -9.44
CA LEU A 172 5.72 -6.61 -8.37
C LEU A 172 6.58 -7.39 -7.38
N TYR A 173 6.43 -7.06 -6.10
CA TYR A 173 7.04 -7.79 -4.99
C TYR A 173 5.94 -8.30 -4.07
N ASN A 174 6.11 -9.53 -3.57
CA ASN A 174 5.16 -10.16 -2.67
C ASN A 174 5.84 -10.66 -1.41
N ILE A 175 5.06 -10.77 -0.35
CA ILE A 175 5.39 -11.49 0.86
C ILE A 175 4.70 -12.85 0.81
N ASP A 176 5.50 -13.91 0.86
CA ASP A 176 5.01 -15.27 1.03
C ASP A 176 4.87 -15.62 2.52
N ALA A 177 3.84 -16.39 2.88
CA ALA A 177 3.56 -16.78 4.26
C ALA A 177 4.73 -17.55 4.93
N SER A 178 5.66 -18.12 4.16
CA SER A 178 6.88 -18.71 4.70
C SER A 178 7.89 -17.69 5.25
N GLY A 179 7.68 -16.38 5.01
CA GLY A 179 8.62 -15.32 5.40
C GLY A 179 9.64 -14.97 4.31
N ALA A 180 9.30 -15.21 3.04
CA ALA A 180 10.14 -14.84 1.91
C ALA A 180 9.60 -13.56 1.25
N LEU A 181 10.50 -12.61 0.97
CA LEU A 181 10.27 -11.61 -0.08
C LEU A 181 10.54 -12.27 -1.43
N VAL A 182 9.58 -12.13 -2.35
CA VAL A 182 9.68 -12.70 -3.70
C VAL A 182 9.37 -11.63 -4.74
N LYS A 183 10.07 -11.67 -5.88
CA LYS A 183 9.71 -10.90 -7.06
C LYS A 183 8.81 -11.75 -7.95
N GLN A 184 7.64 -11.24 -8.31
CA GLN A 184 6.77 -11.92 -9.27
C GLN A 184 7.08 -11.44 -10.69
N ASP A 185 7.75 -12.29 -11.45
CA ASP A 185 8.31 -11.95 -12.75
C ASP A 185 8.38 -13.17 -13.67
N PRO A 186 7.55 -13.24 -14.74
CA PRO A 186 6.52 -12.26 -15.12
C PRO A 186 5.28 -12.29 -14.20
N PRO A 187 4.65 -11.13 -13.89
CA PRO A 187 3.46 -11.06 -13.03
C PRO A 187 2.31 -11.96 -13.50
N ASN A 188 2.00 -11.94 -14.80
CA ASN A 188 0.83 -12.63 -15.33
C ASN A 188 1.04 -14.15 -15.46
N ASP A 189 2.29 -14.60 -15.40
CA ASP A 189 2.62 -16.02 -15.37
C ASP A 189 2.67 -16.58 -13.94
N GLY A 190 2.46 -15.74 -12.91
CA GLY A 190 2.46 -16.18 -11.51
C GLY A 190 3.83 -16.62 -11.00
N VAL A 191 4.91 -16.39 -11.74
CA VAL A 191 6.25 -16.92 -11.42
C VAL A 191 6.86 -16.12 -10.28
N LEU A 192 7.12 -16.78 -9.16
CA LEU A 192 7.77 -16.22 -7.98
C LEU A 192 9.26 -16.56 -7.98
N ASN A 193 10.09 -15.52 -7.85
CA ASN A 193 11.53 -15.62 -7.70
C ASN A 193 11.89 -15.17 -6.28
N THR A 194 12.42 -16.07 -5.45
CA THR A 194 12.81 -15.77 -4.07
C THR A 194 13.99 -14.81 -4.06
N ILE A 195 13.84 -13.70 -3.32
CA ILE A 195 14.91 -12.72 -3.09
C ILE A 195 15.65 -13.05 -1.80
N GLY A 196 14.90 -13.21 -0.71
CA GLY A 196 15.47 -13.53 0.59
C GLY A 196 14.43 -13.56 1.69
N SER A 197 14.90 -13.78 2.92
CA SER A 197 14.05 -13.87 4.09
C SER A 197 13.80 -12.49 4.70
N ILE A 198 12.56 -12.24 5.12
CA ILE A 198 12.20 -11.05 5.93
C ILE A 198 12.62 -11.19 7.40
N GLY A 199 13.34 -12.25 7.77
CA GLY A 199 13.82 -12.49 9.14
C GLY A 199 12.76 -13.00 10.12
N MET A 200 11.54 -13.23 9.65
CA MET A 200 10.44 -13.81 10.44
C MET A 200 9.48 -14.59 9.54
N THR A 201 8.74 -15.53 10.14
CA THR A 201 7.57 -16.15 9.51
C THR A 201 6.33 -15.44 10.06
N PRO A 202 5.62 -14.64 9.26
CA PRO A 202 4.49 -13.89 9.78
C PRO A 202 3.32 -14.81 10.13
N THR A 203 2.68 -14.54 11.27
CA THR A 203 1.50 -15.29 11.72
C THR A 203 0.33 -14.34 11.95
N GLY A 204 -0.73 -14.48 11.17
CA GLY A 204 -1.88 -13.56 11.19
C GLY A 204 -1.79 -12.46 10.12
N PRO A 205 -2.44 -11.30 10.33
CA PRO A 205 -2.47 -10.22 9.35
C PRO A 205 -1.08 -9.68 9.00
N VAL A 206 -0.89 -9.41 7.72
CA VAL A 206 0.30 -8.83 7.12
C VAL A 206 -0.17 -7.83 6.09
N ALA A 207 0.51 -6.70 6.03
CA ALA A 207 0.29 -5.72 4.98
C ALA A 207 1.63 -5.21 4.45
N PHE A 208 1.72 -4.97 3.16
CA PHE A 208 2.95 -4.60 2.48
C PHE A 208 2.67 -3.53 1.44
N ASN A 209 3.45 -2.46 1.42
CA ASN A 209 3.34 -1.40 0.41
C ASN A 209 4.74 -0.91 0.00
N ILE A 210 4.88 -0.42 -1.23
CA ILE A 210 6.09 0.23 -1.72
C ILE A 210 5.76 1.68 -2.10
N VAL A 211 6.26 2.60 -1.31
CA VAL A 211 6.09 4.05 -1.54
C VAL A 211 7.18 4.54 -2.49
N SER A 212 6.82 5.39 -3.45
CA SER A 212 7.80 6.02 -4.34
C SER A 212 7.75 7.54 -4.30
N ASP A 213 8.90 8.18 -4.07
CA ASP A 213 9.05 9.63 -4.21
C ASP A 213 9.26 10.07 -5.68
N GLY A 214 9.26 9.12 -6.63
CA GLY A 214 9.55 9.31 -8.06
C GLY A 214 11.02 9.10 -8.44
N ILE A 215 11.90 8.94 -7.45
CA ILE A 215 13.34 8.66 -7.63
C ILE A 215 13.69 7.31 -6.99
N LYS A 216 13.14 7.03 -5.81
CA LYS A 216 13.42 5.86 -4.99
C LYS A 216 12.13 5.12 -4.65
N ASN A 217 12.29 3.85 -4.30
CA ASN A 217 11.24 3.01 -3.74
C ASN A 217 11.60 2.67 -2.30
N SER A 218 10.65 2.80 -1.39
CA SER A 218 10.78 2.43 0.03
C SER A 218 9.69 1.42 0.36
N ALA A 219 10.10 0.19 0.66
CA ALA A 219 9.16 -0.90 0.96
C ALA A 219 8.91 -1.00 2.47
N TRP A 220 7.64 -1.19 2.82
CA TRP A 220 7.16 -1.21 4.18
C TRP A 220 6.28 -2.41 4.44
N LEU A 221 6.53 -3.09 5.54
CA LEU A 221 5.75 -4.24 6.01
C LEU A 221 5.16 -3.91 7.37
N ALA A 222 3.84 -4.03 7.53
CA ALA A 222 3.19 -4.01 8.84
C ALA A 222 2.85 -5.42 9.30
N HIS A 223 3.27 -5.74 10.53
CA HIS A 223 2.94 -7.01 11.17
C HIS A 223 2.96 -6.85 12.70
N GLY A 224 1.94 -7.36 13.39
CA GLY A 224 1.90 -7.39 14.85
C GLY A 224 2.05 -6.01 15.52
N GLY A 225 1.51 -4.95 14.93
CA GLY A 225 1.61 -3.58 15.47
C GLY A 225 2.98 -2.94 15.27
N THR A 226 3.81 -3.47 14.39
CA THR A 226 5.13 -2.93 14.06
C THR A 226 5.25 -2.71 12.56
N LEU A 227 5.81 -1.57 12.17
CA LEU A 227 6.19 -1.26 10.80
C LEU A 227 7.68 -1.55 10.61
N TYR A 228 8.01 -2.26 9.55
CA TYR A 228 9.36 -2.64 9.17
C TYR A 228 9.70 -2.05 7.81
N SER A 229 10.90 -1.49 7.66
CA SER A 229 11.47 -1.25 6.33
C SER A 229 11.94 -2.59 5.74
N VAL A 230 11.66 -2.84 4.47
CA VAL A 230 12.10 -4.05 3.76
C VAL A 230 13.09 -3.66 2.67
N ASP A 231 14.25 -4.31 2.66
CA ASP A 231 15.22 -4.17 1.58
C ASP A 231 14.79 -5.03 0.38
N LEU A 232 14.50 -4.41 -0.76
CA LEU A 232 13.99 -5.10 -1.95
C LEU A 232 15.04 -5.93 -2.70
N GLU A 233 16.33 -5.78 -2.37
CA GLU A 233 17.43 -6.52 -3.00
C GLU A 233 17.79 -7.78 -2.20
N THR A 234 17.66 -7.72 -0.88
CA THR A 234 18.06 -8.80 0.04
C THR A 234 16.89 -9.49 0.73
N GLY A 235 15.71 -8.85 0.74
CA GLY A 235 14.54 -9.30 1.49
C GLY A 235 14.58 -8.96 2.98
N ALA A 236 15.68 -8.43 3.52
CA ALA A 236 15.82 -8.21 4.96
C ALA A 236 14.84 -7.14 5.46
N ALA A 237 14.05 -7.48 6.50
CA ALA A 237 13.21 -6.52 7.20
C ALA A 237 13.90 -5.98 8.45
N LYS A 238 13.74 -4.68 8.72
CA LYS A 238 14.25 -4.01 9.91
C LYS A 238 13.13 -3.21 10.56
N GLU A 239 12.97 -3.37 11.87
CA GLU A 239 11.98 -2.60 12.63
C GLU A 239 12.26 -1.10 12.47
N ALA A 240 11.23 -0.36 12.08
CA ALA A 240 11.28 1.08 11.92
C ALA A 240 10.53 1.80 13.04
N MET A 241 9.32 1.33 13.38
CA MET A 241 8.45 1.98 14.36
C MET A 241 7.30 1.08 14.81
N LYS A 242 6.67 1.43 15.94
CA LYS A 242 5.39 0.85 16.37
C LYS A 242 4.23 1.57 15.70
N LEU A 243 3.15 0.83 15.45
CA LEU A 243 1.87 1.33 14.96
C LEU A 243 0.83 1.14 16.07
N GLU A 244 0.46 2.21 16.75
CA GLU A 244 -0.55 2.16 17.82
C GLU A 244 -1.92 1.77 17.23
N GLY A 245 -2.48 0.61 17.62
CA GLY A 245 -3.72 0.10 17.01
C GLY A 245 -3.53 -0.58 15.65
N GLY A 246 -2.28 -0.84 15.24
CA GLY A 246 -1.90 -1.49 13.99
C GLY A 246 -1.72 -3.01 14.09
N GLU A 247 -2.25 -3.68 15.11
CA GLU A 247 -2.02 -5.12 15.35
C GLU A 247 -2.73 -6.03 14.34
N LYS A 248 -3.75 -5.50 13.65
CA LYS A 248 -4.64 -6.27 12.76
C LYS A 248 -4.65 -5.74 11.31
N LEU A 249 -3.58 -5.06 10.90
CA LEU A 249 -3.51 -4.51 9.55
C LEU A 249 -3.41 -5.62 8.51
N THR A 250 -4.37 -5.65 7.58
CA THR A 250 -4.49 -6.58 6.46
C THR A 250 -4.07 -5.96 5.13
N ASP A 251 -4.08 -4.63 5.04
CA ASP A 251 -3.56 -3.90 3.88
C ASP A 251 -3.03 -2.51 4.26
N LEU A 252 -2.18 -1.92 3.42
CA LEU A 252 -1.60 -0.58 3.62
C LEU A 252 -1.69 0.23 2.33
N ALA A 253 -1.96 1.53 2.48
CA ALA A 253 -1.76 2.51 1.43
C ALA A 253 -1.09 3.77 1.98
N TRP A 254 -0.32 4.45 1.13
CA TRP A 254 0.17 5.79 1.39
C TRP A 254 -0.65 6.80 0.60
N TRP A 255 -1.15 7.81 1.30
CA TRP A 255 -1.87 8.92 0.72
C TRP A 255 -0.99 10.17 0.77
N GLU A 256 -0.62 10.70 -0.42
CA GLU A 256 0.12 11.96 -0.60
C GLU A 256 -0.82 13.18 -0.75
#